data_AF-A0A151AC26-F1
#
_entry.id   AF-A0A151AC26-F1
#
_cell.length_a   1.000
_cell.length_b   1.000
_cell.length_c   1.000
_cell.angle_alpha   90.00
_cell.angle_beta   90.00
_cell.angle_gamma   90.00
#
_symmetry.space_group_name_H-M   'P 1'
#
loop_
_entity.id
_entity.type
_entity.pdbx_description
1 polymer ?
#
loop_
_entity_poly.entity_id
_entity_poly.type
_entity_poly.pdbx_seq_one_letter_code
_entity_poly.pdbx_strand_id
1 'polypeptide(L)'
;MGSSRLNVRQWFAIFGHYYNFQQPYQSLDGRAPAQEVTYTVPLTYVSQTIYMTISDDYQIDMINMGDFTFDDYGRLLDAALAHGYTFYTLQEYVTRSNHDSPHIIVRHDVDRKVSTARSMARVEADRNISTSYYFRTSTFSPETAAEVSGLGHEIGYHYEDLAKTRGDFEAAHERFGRNLTAFRKHADVRTICPHGSPLSPHHNLDMWRGKYSIEDYDLDGEAYLSVDTNNDDAERPSYVSDTGRDWGTTIADFGRISTTDDLIAGLGSDGCERLYLLVHPGRWSRNPIEHVQRVAWDLAAEAGKSTARSVHAIGQVTNDRIIRVFRERT
;
A
#
# COMPACT_ATOMS: atom_id res chain seq x y z
N MET A 1 24.65 -10.81 -33.44
CA MET A 1 23.47 -11.68 -33.22
C MET A 1 22.50 -10.89 -32.36
N GLY A 2 21.28 -10.68 -32.85
CA GLY A 2 20.39 -9.60 -32.41
C GLY A 2 19.79 -9.77 -31.02
N SER A 3 19.66 -8.66 -30.30
CA SER A 3 18.92 -8.59 -29.04
C SER A 3 17.42 -8.73 -29.33
N SER A 4 16.79 -9.74 -28.75
CA SER A 4 15.34 -9.90 -28.80
C SER A 4 14.71 -9.00 -27.74
N ARG A 5 14.42 -7.75 -28.09
CA ARG A 5 13.50 -6.92 -27.30
C ARG A 5 12.14 -7.61 -27.28
N LEU A 6 11.65 -8.00 -26.10
CA LEU A 6 10.29 -8.49 -25.94
C LEU A 6 9.31 -7.40 -26.41
N ASN A 7 8.44 -7.74 -27.35
CA ASN A 7 7.40 -6.83 -27.81
C ASN A 7 6.42 -6.58 -26.65
N VAL A 8 5.91 -5.35 -26.53
CA VAL A 8 4.84 -4.93 -25.62
C VAL A 8 3.72 -5.97 -25.46
N ARG A 9 3.34 -6.67 -26.55
CA ARG A 9 2.34 -7.76 -26.49
C ARG A 9 2.76 -8.98 -25.67
N GLN A 10 4.02 -9.38 -25.75
CA GLN A 10 4.58 -10.47 -24.94
C GLN A 10 4.68 -10.06 -23.47
N TRP A 11 4.97 -8.78 -23.22
CA TRP A 11 4.93 -8.19 -21.87
C TRP A 11 3.52 -8.25 -21.26
N PHE A 12 2.49 -7.86 -22.00
CA PHE A 12 1.10 -7.95 -21.53
C PHE A 12 0.66 -9.40 -21.28
N ALA A 13 1.11 -10.35 -22.11
CA ALA A 13 0.80 -11.77 -21.92
C ALA A 13 1.46 -12.34 -20.64
N ILE A 14 2.73 -12.02 -20.39
CA ILE A 14 3.45 -12.43 -19.18
C ILE A 14 2.83 -11.78 -17.93
N PHE A 15 2.51 -10.47 -18.01
CA PHE A 15 1.83 -9.73 -16.95
C PHE A 15 0.45 -10.32 -16.65
N GLY A 16 -0.37 -10.59 -17.66
CA GLY A 16 -1.71 -11.17 -17.50
C GLY A 16 -1.67 -12.58 -16.91
N HIS A 17 -0.75 -13.44 -17.38
CA HIS A 17 -0.63 -14.80 -16.89
C HIS A 17 -0.12 -14.86 -15.43
N TYR A 18 0.79 -13.96 -15.05
CA TYR A 18 1.27 -13.87 -13.67
C TYR A 18 0.25 -13.19 -12.74
N TYR A 19 -0.45 -12.14 -13.21
CA TYR A 19 -1.55 -11.48 -12.50
C TYR A 19 -2.66 -12.48 -12.14
N ASN A 20 -3.08 -13.31 -13.10
CA ASN A 20 -4.08 -14.36 -12.89
C ASN A 20 -3.57 -15.48 -11.95
N PHE A 21 -2.28 -15.81 -12.00
CA PHE A 21 -1.67 -16.81 -11.09
C PHE A 21 -1.61 -16.32 -9.63
N GLN A 22 -1.41 -15.03 -9.39
CA GLN A 22 -1.39 -14.44 -8.03
C GLN A 22 -2.80 -14.19 -7.45
N GLN A 23 -3.85 -14.36 -8.26
CA GLN A 23 -5.24 -14.02 -7.95
C GLN A 23 -6.20 -15.19 -8.27
N PRO A 24 -5.95 -16.45 -7.83
CA PRO A 24 -6.79 -17.57 -8.27
C PRO A 24 -8.23 -17.51 -7.73
N TYR A 25 -8.49 -16.76 -6.65
CA TYR A 25 -9.80 -16.64 -6.01
C TYR A 25 -9.97 -15.27 -5.34
N GLN A 26 -10.52 -14.27 -6.03
CA GLN A 26 -10.98 -13.02 -5.39
C GLN A 26 -12.25 -12.49 -6.07
N SER A 27 -13.40 -12.84 -5.51
CA SER A 27 -14.62 -12.02 -5.57
C SER A 27 -15.48 -12.35 -4.35
N LEU A 28 -16.03 -11.33 -3.71
CA LEU A 28 -17.04 -11.51 -2.65
C LEU A 28 -18.34 -12.14 -3.21
N ASP A 29 -18.49 -12.19 -4.55
CA ASP A 29 -19.69 -12.66 -5.27
C ASP A 29 -19.44 -13.87 -6.22
N GLY A 30 -18.32 -14.58 -6.07
CA GLY A 30 -18.06 -15.83 -6.81
C GLY A 30 -17.90 -15.73 -8.34
N ARG A 31 -17.59 -14.56 -8.90
CA ARG A 31 -17.28 -14.38 -10.34
C ARG A 31 -15.77 -14.29 -10.58
N ALA A 32 -15.23 -15.25 -11.32
CA ALA A 32 -13.85 -15.21 -11.83
C ALA A 32 -13.69 -14.13 -12.93
N PRO A 33 -12.60 -13.34 -12.97
CA PRO A 33 -12.31 -12.45 -14.09
C PRO A 33 -11.65 -13.23 -15.26
N ALA A 34 -12.23 -13.04 -16.45
CA ALA A 34 -11.72 -13.28 -17.81
C ALA A 34 -11.07 -14.63 -18.16
N GLN A 35 -11.77 -15.41 -19.00
CA GLN A 35 -11.21 -16.53 -19.76
C GLN A 35 -10.16 -16.06 -20.80
N GLU A 36 -9.15 -16.94 -20.97
CA GLU A 36 -8.16 -17.05 -22.06
C GLU A 36 -6.91 -16.15 -22.08
N VAL A 37 -5.79 -16.70 -21.62
CA VAL A 37 -4.53 -16.79 -22.40
C VAL A 37 -3.86 -18.15 -22.09
N THR A 38 -3.97 -19.10 -23.00
CA THR A 38 -3.34 -20.44 -22.91
C THR A 38 -1.91 -20.39 -23.44
N TYR A 39 -0.96 -19.89 -22.66
CA TYR A 39 0.47 -20.10 -22.90
C TYR A 39 1.20 -20.31 -21.58
N THR A 40 1.49 -21.58 -21.26
CA THR A 40 2.30 -21.95 -20.11
C THR A 40 3.76 -21.57 -20.35
N VAL A 41 4.19 -20.40 -19.85
CA VAL A 41 5.62 -20.05 -19.82
C VAL A 41 6.19 -20.47 -18.46
N PRO A 42 7.24 -21.31 -18.41
CA PRO A 42 7.85 -21.71 -17.14
C PRO A 42 8.36 -20.49 -16.36
N LEU A 43 8.06 -20.41 -15.06
CA LEU A 43 8.48 -19.32 -14.15
C LEU A 43 10.00 -19.07 -14.16
N THR A 44 10.79 -20.12 -14.39
CA THR A 44 12.25 -20.05 -14.53
C THR A 44 12.70 -19.20 -15.72
N TYR A 45 11.95 -19.22 -16.82
CA TYR A 45 12.25 -18.46 -18.04
C TYR A 45 11.97 -16.97 -17.85
N VAL A 46 10.92 -16.62 -17.12
CA VAL A 46 10.60 -15.22 -16.76
C VAL A 46 11.68 -14.64 -15.85
N SER A 47 12.13 -15.41 -14.86
CA SER A 47 13.20 -15.00 -13.93
C SER A 47 14.53 -14.74 -14.65
N GLN A 48 14.96 -15.64 -15.54
CA GLN A 48 16.23 -15.48 -16.28
C GLN A 48 16.17 -14.33 -17.29
N THR A 49 15.03 -14.13 -17.96
CA THR A 49 14.88 -13.08 -18.97
C THR A 49 14.90 -11.69 -18.32
N ILE A 50 14.29 -11.53 -17.14
CA ILE A 50 14.34 -10.28 -16.39
C ILE A 50 15.77 -10.01 -15.89
N TYR A 51 16.47 -11.03 -15.37
CA TYR A 51 17.84 -10.90 -14.89
C TYR A 51 18.81 -10.44 -16.00
N MET A 52 18.68 -10.98 -17.22
CA MET A 52 19.51 -10.57 -18.36
C MET A 52 19.10 -9.24 -18.99
N THR A 53 17.84 -8.82 -18.88
CA THR A 53 17.40 -7.51 -19.41
C THR A 53 17.85 -6.37 -18.50
N ILE A 54 18.03 -6.63 -17.21
CA ILE A 54 18.43 -5.64 -16.21
C ILE A 54 19.94 -5.37 -16.23
N SER A 55 20.79 -6.33 -16.64
CA SER A 55 22.24 -6.15 -16.60
C SER A 55 22.80 -5.21 -17.66
N ASP A 56 22.08 -4.98 -18.76
CA ASP A 56 22.70 -4.46 -19.97
C ASP A 56 22.44 -2.97 -20.25
N ASP A 57 21.46 -2.31 -19.62
CA ASP A 57 21.05 -0.95 -20.05
C ASP A 57 20.66 0.07 -18.96
N TYR A 58 20.79 -0.22 -17.66
CA TYR A 58 20.55 0.80 -16.62
C TYR A 58 21.61 0.72 -15.51
N GLN A 59 22.33 1.83 -15.28
CA GLN A 59 22.97 2.10 -13.99
C GLN A 59 21.85 2.24 -12.96
N ILE A 60 21.43 1.12 -12.40
CA ILE A 60 20.56 1.05 -11.23
C ILE A 60 21.39 1.62 -10.08
N ASP A 61 21.07 2.84 -9.64
CA ASP A 61 21.40 3.27 -8.27
C ASP A 61 20.97 2.12 -7.36
N MET A 62 21.96 1.49 -6.71
CA MET A 62 21.85 0.14 -6.18
C MET A 62 20.56 -0.04 -5.38
N ILE A 63 19.60 -0.78 -5.95
CA ILE A 63 18.49 -1.33 -5.19
C ILE A 63 19.13 -2.16 -4.08
N ASN A 64 18.99 -1.72 -2.84
CA ASN A 64 19.56 -2.42 -1.69
C ASN A 64 18.85 -3.77 -1.55
N MET A 65 19.43 -4.81 -2.17
CA MET A 65 18.87 -6.16 -2.24
C MET A 65 18.71 -6.85 -0.87
N GLY A 66 19.14 -6.21 0.21
CA GLY A 66 19.08 -6.69 1.58
C GLY A 66 18.11 -5.94 2.51
N ASP A 67 17.33 -4.97 2.02
CA ASP A 67 16.35 -4.22 2.83
C ASP A 67 14.92 -4.73 2.59
N PHE A 68 13.96 -4.37 3.45
CA PHE A 68 12.54 -4.78 3.37
C PHE A 68 12.30 -6.29 3.46
N THR A 69 12.99 -6.99 4.35
CA THR A 69 12.70 -8.38 4.77
C THR A 69 12.00 -8.43 6.12
N PHE A 70 11.29 -9.54 6.43
CA PHE A 70 10.70 -9.67 7.77
C PHE A 70 11.73 -9.61 8.91
N ASP A 71 12.98 -9.94 8.64
CA ASP A 71 14.07 -9.79 9.61
C ASP A 71 14.40 -8.31 9.83
N ASP A 72 14.46 -7.50 8.76
CA ASP A 72 14.65 -6.04 8.86
C ASP A 72 13.47 -5.40 9.60
N TYR A 73 12.24 -5.87 9.34
CA TYR A 73 11.05 -5.40 10.03
C TYR A 73 11.12 -5.73 11.52
N GLY A 74 11.50 -6.96 11.86
CA GLY A 74 11.72 -7.37 13.24
C GLY A 74 12.77 -6.51 13.93
N ARG A 75 13.91 -6.24 13.28
CA ARG A 75 14.96 -5.34 13.79
C ARG A 75 14.44 -3.93 14.04
N LEU A 76 13.61 -3.40 13.15
CA LEU A 76 12.99 -2.09 13.31
C LEU A 76 12.10 -2.04 14.57
N LEU A 77 11.24 -3.04 14.75
CA LEU A 77 10.37 -3.14 15.93
C LEU A 77 11.20 -3.30 17.22
N ASP A 78 12.22 -4.15 17.19
CA ASP A 78 13.10 -4.39 18.34
C ASP A 78 13.85 -3.11 18.75
N ALA A 79 14.31 -2.32 17.78
CA ALA A 79 14.95 -1.03 18.03
C ALA A 79 13.98 -0.03 18.67
N ALA A 80 12.76 0.10 18.13
CA ALA A 80 11.73 0.96 18.71
C ALA A 80 11.42 0.60 20.16
N LEU A 81 11.23 -0.69 20.46
CA LEU A 81 11.02 -1.18 21.83
C LEU A 81 12.21 -0.89 22.74
N ALA A 82 13.45 -1.09 22.26
CA ALA A 82 14.66 -0.82 23.03
C ALA A 82 14.83 0.67 23.37
N HIS A 83 14.28 1.55 22.55
CA HIS A 83 14.25 3.01 22.77
C HIS A 83 12.97 3.49 23.48
N GLY A 84 12.13 2.59 23.96
CA GLY A 84 10.98 2.91 24.80
C GLY A 84 9.75 3.42 24.05
N TYR A 85 9.66 3.20 22.74
CA TYR A 85 8.48 3.59 21.98
C TYR A 85 7.27 2.76 22.37
N THR A 86 6.17 3.45 22.65
CA THR A 86 4.85 2.82 22.78
C THR A 86 4.19 2.70 21.41
N PHE A 87 3.66 1.52 21.09
CA PHE A 87 2.93 1.29 19.85
C PHE A 87 1.44 1.54 20.04
N TYR A 88 0.83 2.20 19.07
CA TYR A 88 -0.61 2.41 19.00
C TYR A 88 -1.17 1.86 17.70
N THR A 89 -2.32 1.20 17.80
CA THR A 89 -3.24 1.15 16.67
C THR A 89 -3.79 2.55 16.39
N LEU A 90 -4.29 2.80 15.18
CA LEU A 90 -4.95 4.07 14.85
C LEU A 90 -6.13 4.31 15.78
N GLN A 91 -6.98 3.30 16.04
CA GLN A 91 -8.12 3.47 16.95
C GLN A 91 -7.66 3.89 18.35
N GLU A 92 -6.64 3.24 18.90
CA GLU A 92 -6.13 3.62 20.23
C GLU A 92 -5.60 5.05 20.22
N TYR A 93 -4.86 5.44 19.19
CA TYR A 93 -4.35 6.79 19.08
C TYR A 93 -5.47 7.83 19.04
N VAL A 94 -6.51 7.64 18.22
CA VAL A 94 -7.57 8.66 18.06
C VAL A 94 -8.56 8.70 19.23
N THR A 95 -8.68 7.61 20.00
CA THR A 95 -9.63 7.52 21.13
C THR A 95 -9.01 7.84 22.49
N ARG A 96 -7.69 7.72 22.65
CA ARG A 96 -7.00 8.08 23.90
C ARG A 96 -6.86 9.59 24.02
N SER A 97 -7.04 10.10 25.25
CA SER A 97 -6.90 11.53 25.55
C SER A 97 -5.44 11.97 25.73
N ASN A 98 -4.54 11.04 26.01
CA ASN A 98 -3.11 11.27 26.18
C ASN A 98 -2.33 10.12 25.53
N HIS A 99 -1.12 10.42 25.04
CA HIS A 99 -0.21 9.46 24.42
C HIS A 99 1.12 9.47 25.16
N ASP A 100 1.72 8.29 25.26
CA ASP A 100 3.07 8.11 25.80
C ASP A 100 4.10 8.77 24.88
N SER A 101 5.28 9.11 25.41
CA SER A 101 6.39 9.62 24.60
C SER A 101 7.67 8.85 24.96
N PRO A 102 8.40 8.28 23.98
CA PRO A 102 8.08 8.31 22.55
C PRO A 102 6.99 7.29 22.13
N HIS A 103 6.36 7.47 20.97
CA HIS A 103 5.35 6.54 20.43
C HIS A 103 5.35 6.40 18.90
N ILE A 104 4.79 5.28 18.42
CA ILE A 104 4.62 4.96 17.00
C ILE A 104 3.17 4.54 16.74
N ILE A 105 2.52 5.18 15.77
CA ILE A 105 1.30 4.68 15.15
C ILE A 105 1.72 3.85 13.95
N VAL A 106 1.33 2.57 13.89
CA VAL A 106 1.68 1.71 12.75
C VAL A 106 0.43 1.33 11.97
N ARG A 107 0.46 1.64 10.68
CA ARG A 107 -0.58 1.31 9.73
C ARG A 107 -0.04 0.38 8.64
N HIS A 108 -0.86 -0.63 8.30
CA HIS A 108 -0.63 -1.55 7.21
C HIS A 108 -1.66 -1.45 6.09
N ASP A 109 -1.19 -1.18 4.87
CA ASP A 109 -2.01 -1.22 3.67
C ASP A 109 -1.92 -2.61 3.01
N VAL A 110 -2.95 -3.43 3.18
CA VAL A 110 -3.01 -4.79 2.64
C VAL A 110 -3.47 -4.78 1.19
N ASP A 111 -2.61 -4.33 0.28
CA ASP A 111 -2.99 -4.05 -1.11
C ASP A 111 -3.04 -5.26 -2.05
N ARG A 112 -2.21 -6.28 -1.78
CA ARG A 112 -1.94 -7.37 -2.72
C ARG A 112 -2.00 -8.76 -2.09
N LYS A 113 -1.09 -9.05 -1.15
CA LYS A 113 -0.85 -10.41 -0.64
C LYS A 113 -1.31 -10.55 0.81
N VAL A 114 -2.42 -11.24 0.99
CA VAL A 114 -3.01 -11.54 2.30
C VAL A 114 -2.07 -12.39 3.17
N SER A 115 -1.31 -13.30 2.56
CA SER A 115 -0.38 -14.18 3.30
C SER A 115 0.81 -13.44 3.92
N THR A 116 1.26 -12.32 3.33
CA THR A 116 2.34 -11.53 3.91
C THR A 116 1.83 -10.66 5.05
N ALA A 117 0.59 -10.17 4.98
CA ALA A 117 -0.07 -9.54 6.13
C ALA A 117 -0.16 -10.47 7.35
N ARG A 118 -0.57 -11.74 7.16
CA ARG A 118 -0.55 -12.75 8.25
C ARG A 118 0.85 -12.95 8.85
N SER A 119 1.89 -12.91 8.01
CA SER A 119 3.26 -13.13 8.47
C SER A 119 3.77 -11.92 9.25
N MET A 120 3.46 -10.71 8.78
CA MET A 120 3.78 -9.45 9.46
C MET A 120 3.10 -9.37 10.83
N ALA A 121 1.81 -9.66 10.89
CA ALA A 121 1.04 -9.66 12.14
C ALA A 121 1.64 -10.60 13.19
N ARG A 122 2.12 -11.78 12.79
CA ARG A 122 2.80 -12.69 13.71
C ARG A 122 4.14 -12.13 14.22
N VAL A 123 4.93 -11.48 13.37
CA VAL A 123 6.21 -10.84 13.77
C VAL A 123 5.98 -9.76 14.83
N GLU A 124 4.89 -9.00 14.71
CA GLU A 124 4.48 -7.98 15.68
C GLU A 124 3.91 -8.60 16.96
N ALA A 125 3.00 -9.58 16.84
CA ALA A 125 2.40 -10.26 17.98
C ALA A 125 3.43 -11.02 18.83
N ASP A 126 4.47 -11.61 18.21
CA ASP A 126 5.60 -12.22 18.91
C ASP A 126 6.37 -11.23 19.80
N ARG A 127 6.19 -9.91 19.56
CA ARG A 127 6.75 -8.80 20.34
C ARG A 127 5.72 -8.10 21.23
N ASN A 128 4.49 -8.62 21.31
CA ASN A 128 3.35 -8.00 21.99
C ASN A 128 3.01 -6.60 21.44
N ILE A 129 3.18 -6.40 20.13
CA ILE A 129 2.86 -5.14 19.45
C ILE A 129 1.50 -5.29 18.74
N SER A 130 0.61 -4.33 18.98
CA SER A 130 -0.65 -4.16 18.25
C SER A 130 -0.54 -3.01 17.25
N THR A 131 -1.04 -3.24 16.03
CA THR A 131 -0.99 -2.30 14.89
C THR A 131 -2.27 -2.39 14.06
N SER A 132 -2.45 -1.51 13.07
CA SER A 132 -3.68 -1.45 12.27
C SER A 132 -3.50 -2.04 10.87
N TYR A 133 -4.39 -2.95 10.47
CA TYR A 133 -4.40 -3.58 9.15
C TYR A 133 -5.63 -3.18 8.33
N TYR A 134 -5.43 -2.41 7.26
CA TYR A 134 -6.49 -1.98 6.36
C TYR A 134 -6.56 -2.88 5.13
N PHE A 135 -7.69 -3.58 4.98
CA PHE A 135 -7.92 -4.48 3.85
C PHE A 135 -8.79 -3.80 2.79
N ARG A 136 -8.42 -3.98 1.53
CA ARG A 136 -9.28 -3.60 0.40
C ARG A 136 -10.36 -4.66 0.23
N THR A 137 -11.47 -4.30 -0.41
CA THR A 137 -12.49 -5.30 -0.80
C THR A 137 -11.91 -6.47 -1.61
N SER A 138 -10.87 -6.23 -2.42
CA SER A 138 -10.20 -7.31 -3.17
C SER A 138 -9.35 -8.21 -2.27
N THR A 139 -8.66 -7.66 -1.28
CA THR A 139 -7.74 -8.42 -0.42
C THR A 139 -8.36 -8.90 0.89
N PHE A 140 -9.60 -8.54 1.16
CA PHE A 140 -10.29 -8.95 2.36
C PHE A 140 -10.54 -10.46 2.34
N SER A 141 -10.07 -11.13 3.40
CA SER A 141 -10.33 -12.54 3.68
C SER A 141 -10.85 -12.62 5.11
N PRO A 142 -12.09 -13.08 5.34
CA PRO A 142 -12.65 -13.25 6.68
C PRO A 142 -11.76 -14.05 7.62
N GLU A 143 -11.17 -15.15 7.13
CA GLU A 143 -10.25 -16.00 7.90
C GLU A 143 -9.02 -15.20 8.35
N THR A 144 -8.40 -14.46 7.41
CA THR A 144 -7.21 -13.68 7.72
C THR A 144 -7.54 -12.51 8.65
N ALA A 145 -8.64 -11.81 8.43
CA ALA A 145 -9.05 -10.70 9.27
C ALA A 145 -9.31 -11.17 10.71
N ALA A 146 -9.98 -12.32 10.87
CA ALA A 146 -10.20 -12.93 12.17
C ALA A 146 -8.89 -13.37 12.84
N GLU A 147 -7.93 -13.94 12.10
CA GLU A 147 -6.62 -14.29 12.65
C GLU A 147 -5.83 -13.06 13.09
N VAL A 148 -5.71 -12.05 12.23
CA VAL A 148 -4.97 -10.81 12.52
C VAL A 148 -5.60 -10.10 13.72
N SER A 149 -6.94 -10.05 13.81
CA SER A 149 -7.64 -9.54 14.98
C SER A 149 -7.40 -10.39 16.23
N GLY A 150 -7.39 -11.72 16.11
CA GLY A 150 -7.10 -12.65 17.20
C GLY A 150 -5.67 -12.58 17.74
N LEU A 151 -4.74 -12.04 16.94
CA LEU A 151 -3.37 -11.70 17.35
C LEU A 151 -3.27 -10.35 18.10
N GLY A 152 -4.38 -9.61 18.21
CA GLY A 152 -4.45 -8.34 18.94
C GLY A 152 -4.35 -7.10 18.04
N HIS A 153 -4.35 -7.24 16.72
CA HIS A 153 -4.29 -6.12 15.79
C HIS A 153 -5.67 -5.53 15.50
N GLU A 154 -5.69 -4.25 15.15
CA GLU A 154 -6.86 -3.57 14.63
C GLU A 154 -7.11 -3.97 13.17
N ILE A 155 -8.38 -4.18 12.80
CA ILE A 155 -8.80 -4.40 11.42
C ILE A 155 -9.56 -3.19 10.92
N GLY A 156 -9.11 -2.62 9.80
CA GLY A 156 -9.72 -1.46 9.15
C GLY A 156 -10.18 -1.74 7.72
N TYR A 157 -11.04 -0.87 7.19
CA TYR A 157 -11.44 -0.90 5.78
C TYR A 157 -10.56 0.05 4.93
N HIS A 158 -9.81 -0.53 4.00
CA HIS A 158 -9.02 0.23 3.01
C HIS A 158 -9.90 0.57 1.79
N TYR A 159 -10.54 1.72 1.83
CA TYR A 159 -11.65 2.04 0.93
C TYR A 159 -11.18 2.65 -0.39
N GLU A 160 -11.88 2.31 -1.48
CA GLU A 160 -11.63 2.84 -2.82
C GLU A 160 -12.93 3.23 -3.55
N ASP A 161 -13.96 3.53 -2.77
CA ASP A 161 -15.35 3.63 -3.25
C ASP A 161 -15.55 4.75 -4.27
N LEU A 162 -15.04 5.96 -4.02
CA LEU A 162 -15.20 7.10 -4.93
C LEU A 162 -14.54 6.85 -6.30
N ALA A 163 -13.34 6.29 -6.29
CA ALA A 163 -12.64 5.92 -7.52
C ALA A 163 -13.42 4.82 -8.28
N LYS A 164 -13.99 3.83 -7.56
CA LYS A 164 -14.80 2.75 -8.18
C LYS A 164 -16.14 3.24 -8.71
N THR A 165 -16.70 4.32 -8.18
CA THR A 165 -17.93 4.95 -8.66
C THR A 165 -17.68 6.13 -9.58
N ARG A 166 -16.43 6.35 -10.03
CA ARG A 166 -16.06 7.42 -10.98
C ARG A 166 -16.48 8.82 -10.50
N GLY A 167 -16.30 9.09 -9.20
CA GLY A 167 -16.60 10.39 -8.61
C GLY A 167 -18.07 10.62 -8.28
N ASP A 168 -18.95 9.64 -8.50
CA ASP A 168 -20.33 9.71 -8.01
C ASP A 168 -20.33 9.56 -6.49
N PHE A 169 -20.58 10.69 -5.80
CA PHE A 169 -20.58 10.80 -4.34
C PHE A 169 -21.64 9.92 -3.68
N GLU A 170 -22.89 9.97 -4.13
CA GLU A 170 -23.97 9.21 -3.50
C GLU A 170 -23.73 7.70 -3.69
N ALA A 171 -23.35 7.29 -4.90
CA ALA A 171 -23.02 5.91 -5.18
C ALA A 171 -21.79 5.44 -4.37
N ALA A 172 -20.80 6.31 -4.14
CA ALA A 172 -19.63 6.00 -3.32
C ALA A 172 -20.02 5.69 -1.88
N HIS A 173 -20.89 6.52 -1.27
CA HIS A 173 -21.36 6.32 0.09
C HIS A 173 -22.26 5.08 0.25
N GLU A 174 -23.10 4.80 -0.75
CA GLU A 174 -23.90 3.57 -0.78
C GLU A 174 -23.00 2.32 -0.87
N ARG A 175 -21.98 2.37 -1.73
CA ARG A 175 -20.99 1.29 -1.88
C ARG A 175 -20.16 1.11 -0.60
N PHE A 176 -19.67 2.20 -0.03
CA PHE A 176 -18.90 2.22 1.20
C PHE A 176 -19.67 1.58 2.35
N GLY A 177 -20.92 2.00 2.59
CA GLY A 177 -21.77 1.45 3.65
C GLY A 177 -22.03 -0.05 3.52
N ARG A 178 -22.27 -0.54 2.29
CA ARG A 178 -22.41 -1.99 2.03
C ARG A 178 -21.12 -2.74 2.33
N ASN A 179 -19.97 -2.23 1.89
CA ASN A 179 -18.68 -2.88 2.10
C ASN A 179 -18.29 -2.88 3.58
N LEU A 180 -18.45 -1.76 4.28
CA LEU A 180 -18.21 -1.65 5.71
C LEU A 180 -19.09 -2.65 6.49
N THR A 181 -20.37 -2.76 6.12
CA THR A 181 -21.29 -3.76 6.70
C THR A 181 -20.79 -5.19 6.46
N ALA A 182 -20.23 -5.48 5.28
CA ALA A 182 -19.67 -6.79 4.97
C ALA A 182 -18.41 -7.09 5.80
N PHE A 183 -17.53 -6.11 5.99
CA PHE A 183 -16.34 -6.23 6.84
C PHE A 183 -16.74 -6.47 8.31
N ARG A 184 -17.71 -5.71 8.82
CA ARG A 184 -18.21 -5.80 10.20
C ARG A 184 -18.86 -7.13 10.57
N LYS A 185 -19.15 -8.00 9.60
CA LYS A 185 -19.56 -9.39 9.86
C LYS A 185 -18.42 -10.26 10.40
N HIS A 186 -17.17 -9.82 10.26
CA HIS A 186 -15.99 -10.64 10.53
C HIS A 186 -14.93 -9.96 11.42
N ALA A 187 -14.99 -8.64 11.61
CA ALA A 187 -14.11 -7.90 12.50
C ALA A 187 -14.81 -6.63 13.02
N ASP A 188 -14.40 -6.12 14.18
CA ASP A 188 -14.89 -4.83 14.69
C ASP A 188 -14.17 -3.67 13.99
N VAL A 189 -14.70 -3.27 12.83
CA VAL A 189 -14.11 -2.17 12.03
C VAL A 189 -14.57 -0.83 12.58
N ARG A 190 -13.64 -0.15 13.25
CA ARG A 190 -13.83 1.15 13.90
C ARG A 190 -13.05 2.29 13.23
N THR A 191 -12.05 1.98 12.43
CA THR A 191 -11.34 2.97 11.61
C THR A 191 -11.23 2.54 10.15
N ILE A 192 -10.89 3.51 9.32
CA ILE A 192 -10.81 3.36 7.86
C ILE A 192 -9.62 4.11 7.28
N CYS A 193 -9.27 3.77 6.03
CA CYS A 193 -8.18 4.43 5.33
C CYS A 193 -8.40 4.44 3.80
N PRO A 194 -8.20 5.54 3.06
CA PRO A 194 -8.36 5.57 1.62
C PRO A 194 -7.20 4.83 0.97
N HIS A 195 -7.53 3.96 0.03
CA HIS A 195 -6.57 3.44 -0.92
C HIS A 195 -6.24 4.49 -1.98
N GLY A 196 -4.96 4.67 -2.26
CA GLY A 196 -4.51 5.48 -3.40
C GLY A 196 -4.97 4.85 -4.71
N SER A 197 -5.53 5.63 -5.63
CA SER A 197 -5.94 5.15 -6.96
C SER A 197 -5.17 5.86 -8.08
N PRO A 198 -3.88 5.51 -8.33
CA PRO A 198 -2.99 6.18 -9.29
C PRO A 198 -3.49 6.42 -10.71
N LEU A 199 -4.48 5.64 -11.15
CA LEU A 199 -5.07 5.66 -12.50
C LEU A 199 -6.47 6.31 -12.51
N SER A 200 -6.97 6.75 -11.36
CA SER A 200 -8.24 7.47 -11.22
C SER A 200 -7.96 8.95 -11.05
N PRO A 201 -8.76 9.84 -11.67
CA PRO A 201 -8.70 11.27 -11.36
C PRO A 201 -9.37 11.61 -10.02
N HIS A 202 -10.09 10.67 -9.40
CA HIS A 202 -10.77 10.85 -8.12
C HIS A 202 -9.93 10.33 -6.98
N HIS A 203 -9.68 11.18 -5.98
CA HIS A 203 -9.02 10.81 -4.73
C HIS A 203 -10.06 10.29 -3.74
N ASN A 204 -9.88 9.08 -3.21
CA ASN A 204 -10.91 8.47 -2.36
C ASN A 204 -11.22 9.27 -1.09
N LEU A 205 -10.24 9.98 -0.53
CA LEU A 205 -10.45 10.88 0.60
C LEU A 205 -11.51 11.97 0.31
N ASP A 206 -11.69 12.34 -0.96
CA ASP A 206 -12.62 13.39 -1.36
C ASP A 206 -14.09 13.01 -1.11
N MET A 207 -14.43 11.73 -0.87
CA MET A 207 -15.81 11.35 -0.57
C MET A 207 -16.32 11.99 0.72
N TRP A 208 -15.44 12.34 1.66
CA TRP A 208 -15.78 13.04 2.90
C TRP A 208 -15.96 14.56 2.72
N ARG A 209 -15.80 15.09 1.51
CA ARG A 209 -16.08 16.50 1.23
C ARG A 209 -17.58 16.67 1.00
N GLY A 210 -18.29 17.19 1.99
CA GLY A 210 -19.69 17.59 1.82
C GLY A 210 -20.55 17.20 3.01
N LYS A 211 -21.68 16.54 2.73
CA LYS A 211 -22.73 16.26 3.72
C LYS A 211 -22.47 15.01 4.58
N TYR A 212 -21.54 14.16 4.17
CA TYR A 212 -21.25 12.90 4.85
C TYR A 212 -19.98 13.02 5.68
N SER A 213 -19.97 12.39 6.85
CA SER A 213 -18.80 12.29 7.70
C SER A 213 -18.57 10.83 8.13
N ILE A 214 -17.43 10.57 8.77
CA ILE A 214 -17.11 9.20 9.21
C ILE A 214 -17.99 8.76 10.39
N GLU A 215 -18.47 9.72 11.17
CA GLU A 215 -19.37 9.52 12.31
C GLU A 215 -20.74 8.99 11.87
N ASP A 216 -21.20 9.33 10.65
CA ASP A 216 -22.42 8.75 10.05
C ASP A 216 -22.36 7.22 9.92
N TYR A 217 -21.16 6.65 10.00
CA TYR A 217 -20.87 5.22 9.89
C TYR A 217 -20.42 4.57 11.21
N ASP A 218 -20.54 5.28 12.35
CA ASP A 218 -20.05 4.83 13.65
C ASP A 218 -18.55 4.49 13.62
N LEU A 219 -17.73 5.35 13.01
CA LEU A 219 -16.27 5.20 12.95
C LEU A 219 -15.59 6.18 13.92
N ASP A 220 -14.52 5.71 14.55
CA ASP A 220 -13.71 6.48 15.50
C ASP A 220 -12.64 7.32 14.80
N GLY A 221 -12.22 6.93 13.59
CA GLY A 221 -11.20 7.67 12.86
C GLY A 221 -10.96 7.22 11.42
N GLU A 222 -10.35 8.13 10.66
CA GLU A 222 -9.81 7.91 9.32
C GLU A 222 -8.32 8.26 9.34
N ALA A 223 -7.49 7.38 8.78
CA ALA A 223 -6.03 7.43 8.82
C ALA A 223 -5.38 8.78 8.47
N TYR A 224 -5.98 9.60 7.61
CA TYR A 224 -5.48 10.93 7.24
C TYR A 224 -6.28 12.08 7.88
N LEU A 225 -7.60 11.96 8.03
CA LEU A 225 -8.43 13.02 8.63
C LEU A 225 -8.25 13.13 10.14
N SER A 226 -7.96 12.01 10.80
CA SER A 226 -7.93 11.93 12.28
C SER A 226 -6.54 12.08 12.87
N VAL A 227 -5.48 12.11 12.05
CA VAL A 227 -4.10 12.29 12.53
C VAL A 227 -3.41 13.37 11.71
N ASP A 228 -3.08 14.48 12.36
CA ASP A 228 -2.37 15.60 11.77
C ASP A 228 -0.85 15.37 11.84
N THR A 229 -0.28 14.86 10.75
CA THR A 229 1.16 14.56 10.65
C THR A 229 1.95 15.72 10.05
N ASN A 230 3.15 15.98 10.56
CA ASN A 230 4.07 16.97 9.99
C ASN A 230 5.51 16.63 10.37
N ASN A 231 6.41 16.55 9.39
CA ASN A 231 7.80 16.17 9.59
C ASN A 231 8.71 17.32 10.07
N ASP A 232 8.19 18.55 10.05
CA ASP A 232 8.89 19.77 10.47
C ASP A 232 8.37 20.31 11.83
N ASP A 233 7.43 19.61 12.48
CA ASP A 233 6.80 20.02 13.73
C ASP A 233 6.89 18.88 14.76
N ALA A 234 7.72 19.09 15.79
CA ALA A 234 7.99 18.08 16.82
C ALA A 234 6.75 17.73 17.68
N GLU A 235 5.71 18.57 17.69
CA GLU A 235 4.45 18.27 18.40
C GLU A 235 3.55 17.31 17.61
N ARG A 236 3.82 17.11 16.32
CA ARG A 236 3.03 16.25 15.42
C ARG A 236 3.80 14.97 15.08
N PRO A 237 3.11 13.84 14.81
CA PRO A 237 3.78 12.65 14.34
C PRO A 237 4.46 12.88 12.98
N SER A 238 5.71 12.48 12.87
CA SER A 238 6.43 12.45 11.60
C SER A 238 5.97 11.25 10.77
N TYR A 239 5.55 11.49 9.53
CA TYR A 239 5.08 10.48 8.61
C TYR A 239 6.22 9.84 7.82
N VAL A 240 6.31 8.53 7.92
CA VAL A 240 7.32 7.69 7.26
C VAL A 240 6.61 6.52 6.58
N SER A 241 6.96 6.23 5.32
CA SER A 241 6.29 5.17 4.55
C SER A 241 7.25 4.40 3.67
N ASP A 242 7.04 3.09 3.54
CA ASP A 242 7.74 2.23 2.55
C ASP A 242 7.19 2.39 1.10
N THR A 243 6.50 3.50 0.82
CA THR A 243 5.92 3.80 -0.49
C THR A 243 7.02 4.15 -1.50
N GLY A 244 7.43 3.15 -2.25
CA GLY A 244 8.49 3.22 -3.27
C GLY A 244 9.50 2.09 -3.08
N ARG A 245 9.45 1.41 -1.91
CA ARG A 245 10.55 0.59 -1.37
C ARG A 245 11.82 1.38 -1.10
N ASP A 246 11.60 2.64 -0.79
CA ASP A 246 12.47 3.49 -0.01
C ASP A 246 11.57 4.10 1.08
N TRP A 247 12.20 4.59 2.15
CA TRP A 247 11.50 5.47 3.09
C TRP A 247 11.37 6.88 2.52
N GLY A 248 12.35 7.29 1.70
CA GLY A 248 12.28 8.42 0.78
C GLY A 248 11.95 9.79 1.42
N THR A 249 12.14 9.93 2.73
CA THR A 249 11.65 11.07 3.51
C THR A 249 12.75 11.74 4.31
N THR A 250 12.52 12.98 4.72
CA THR A 250 13.38 13.74 5.63
C THR A 250 12.52 14.17 6.82
N ILE A 251 13.05 14.00 8.02
CA ILE A 251 12.47 14.55 9.25
C ILE A 251 13.47 15.58 9.79
N ALA A 252 13.00 16.75 10.22
CA ALA A 252 13.84 17.91 10.53
C ALA A 252 15.00 17.58 11.49
N ASP A 253 14.73 16.82 12.55
CA ASP A 253 15.72 16.49 13.59
C ASP A 253 16.40 15.11 13.36
N PHE A 254 15.93 14.34 12.38
CA PHE A 254 16.44 13.01 12.03
C PHE A 254 17.41 13.05 10.85
N GLY A 255 17.15 13.93 9.89
CA GLY A 255 17.75 13.89 8.55
C GLY A 255 17.02 12.95 7.58
N ARG A 256 17.72 12.59 6.51
CA ARG A 256 17.15 11.78 5.40
C ARG A 256 17.10 10.30 5.78
N ILE A 257 15.96 9.68 5.57
CA ILE A 257 15.70 8.24 5.77
C ILE A 257 15.58 7.58 4.41
N SER A 258 16.52 6.72 4.06
CA SER A 258 16.50 5.99 2.78
C SER A 258 16.38 4.48 2.98
N THR A 259 16.93 3.95 4.07
CA THR A 259 16.96 2.51 4.41
C THR A 259 16.34 2.22 5.77
N THR A 260 16.00 0.96 6.04
CA THR A 260 15.51 0.55 7.37
C THR A 260 16.57 0.79 8.45
N ASP A 261 17.85 0.68 8.13
CA ASP A 261 18.95 0.98 9.06
C ASP A 261 19.03 2.48 9.38
N ASP A 262 18.75 3.36 8.40
CA ASP A 262 18.62 4.80 8.68
C ASP A 262 17.48 5.04 9.67
N LEU A 263 16.31 4.40 9.43
CA LEU A 263 15.15 4.53 10.31
C LEU A 263 15.46 4.05 11.74
N ILE A 264 16.14 2.90 11.87
CA ILE A 264 16.60 2.37 13.16
C ILE A 264 17.55 3.34 13.85
N ALA A 265 18.51 3.92 13.13
CA ALA A 265 19.52 4.79 13.70
C ALA A 265 18.92 6.04 14.36
N GLY A 266 17.91 6.66 13.75
CA GLY A 266 17.29 7.84 14.33
C GLY A 266 16.11 7.56 15.28
N LEU A 267 15.63 6.32 15.42
CA LEU A 267 14.76 5.98 16.57
C LEU A 267 15.48 6.21 17.90
N GLY A 268 16.82 6.06 17.91
CA GLY A 268 17.66 6.33 19.06
C GLY A 268 18.12 7.79 19.22
N SER A 269 17.66 8.72 18.37
CA SER A 269 17.97 10.14 18.49
C SER A 269 16.84 10.90 19.19
N ASP A 270 17.18 12.04 19.82
CA ASP A 270 16.21 12.91 20.51
C ASP A 270 15.20 13.60 19.56
N GLY A 271 15.31 13.37 18.24
CA GLY A 271 14.59 14.10 17.20
C GLY A 271 13.33 13.43 16.66
N CYS A 272 12.90 12.29 17.22
CA CYS A 272 11.88 11.44 16.60
C CYS A 272 10.84 10.86 17.56
N GLU A 273 10.36 11.63 18.54
CA GLU A 273 9.50 11.11 19.59
C GLU A 273 8.13 10.58 19.14
N ARG A 274 7.63 11.02 17.97
CA ARG A 274 6.27 10.74 17.50
C ARG A 274 6.34 10.31 16.05
N LEU A 275 6.01 9.05 15.78
CA LEU A 275 6.11 8.50 14.43
C LEU A 275 4.76 7.99 13.93
N TYR A 276 4.42 8.28 12.68
CA TYR A 276 3.37 7.59 11.94
C TYR A 276 4.04 6.75 10.85
N LEU A 277 3.98 5.43 11.00
CA LEU A 277 4.63 4.48 10.11
C LEU A 277 3.61 3.78 9.21
N LEU A 278 3.70 4.02 7.89
CA LEU A 278 2.95 3.26 6.88
C LEU A 278 3.83 2.15 6.28
N VAL A 279 3.40 0.91 6.47
CA VAL A 279 4.09 -0.29 5.96
C VAL A 279 3.15 -1.09 5.07
N HIS A 280 3.56 -1.47 3.86
CA HIS A 280 2.74 -2.33 3.00
C HIS A 280 3.23 -3.78 3.12
N PRO A 281 2.50 -4.72 3.76
CA PRO A 281 2.98 -6.10 3.92
C PRO A 281 3.33 -6.79 2.59
N GLY A 282 2.71 -6.35 1.49
CA GLY A 282 3.00 -6.84 0.15
C GLY A 282 4.39 -6.49 -0.38
N ARG A 283 5.12 -5.56 0.23
CA ARG A 283 6.48 -5.13 -0.17
C ARG A 283 7.57 -5.92 0.55
N TRP A 284 7.26 -6.48 1.72
CA TRP A 284 8.20 -7.19 2.56
C TRP A 284 8.27 -8.69 2.23
N SER A 285 9.47 -9.25 2.22
CA SER A 285 9.75 -10.63 1.80
C SER A 285 10.20 -11.54 2.94
N ARG A 286 9.87 -12.85 2.83
CA ARG A 286 10.31 -13.88 3.79
C ARG A 286 11.76 -14.29 3.63
N ASN A 287 12.31 -14.14 2.44
CA ASN A 287 13.69 -14.47 2.16
C ASN A 287 14.24 -13.61 0.99
N PRO A 288 15.57 -13.53 0.83
CA PRO A 288 16.22 -12.73 -0.22
C PRO A 288 15.88 -13.16 -1.66
N ILE A 289 15.44 -14.40 -1.89
CA ILE A 289 15.11 -14.89 -3.24
C ILE A 289 13.72 -14.40 -3.66
N GLU A 290 12.75 -14.49 -2.76
CA GLU A 290 11.43 -13.84 -2.94
C GLU A 290 11.58 -12.32 -3.05
N HIS A 291 12.58 -11.73 -2.36
CA HIS A 291 12.90 -10.31 -2.44
C HIS A 291 13.29 -9.90 -3.88
N VAL A 292 14.24 -10.60 -4.50
CA VAL A 292 14.68 -10.33 -5.88
C VAL A 292 13.52 -10.46 -6.88
N GLN A 293 12.72 -11.52 -6.78
CA GLN A 293 11.54 -11.69 -7.63
C GLN A 293 10.54 -10.56 -7.47
N ARG A 294 10.42 -10.03 -6.25
CA ARG A 294 9.54 -8.90 -5.97
C ARG A 294 10.10 -7.63 -6.56
N VAL A 295 11.39 -7.31 -6.35
CA VAL A 295 12.06 -6.11 -6.93
C VAL A 295 11.80 -6.00 -8.42
N ALA A 296 12.02 -7.10 -9.15
CA ALA A 296 11.69 -7.19 -10.56
C ALA A 296 10.23 -6.78 -10.89
N TRP A 297 9.27 -7.20 -10.07
CA TRP A 297 7.85 -6.89 -10.27
C TRP A 297 7.49 -5.43 -10.04
N ASP A 298 7.98 -4.76 -8.99
CA ASP A 298 7.57 -3.35 -8.78
C ASP A 298 8.20 -2.42 -9.80
N LEU A 299 9.43 -2.69 -10.24
CA LEU A 299 10.01 -1.97 -11.38
C LEU A 299 9.11 -2.07 -12.61
N ALA A 300 8.61 -3.28 -12.89
CA ALA A 300 7.67 -3.50 -13.99
C ALA A 300 6.33 -2.78 -13.78
N ALA A 301 5.80 -2.80 -12.55
CA ALA A 301 4.51 -2.17 -12.23
C ALA A 301 4.59 -0.64 -12.30
N GLU A 302 5.66 -0.03 -11.79
CA GLU A 302 5.87 1.42 -11.87
C GLU A 302 6.11 1.89 -13.31
N ALA A 303 6.90 1.14 -14.10
CA ALA A 303 7.02 1.40 -15.54
C ALA A 303 5.66 1.33 -16.26
N GLY A 304 4.82 0.36 -15.87
CA GLY A 304 3.46 0.22 -16.36
C GLY A 304 2.56 1.40 -16.01
N LYS A 305 2.56 1.84 -14.73
CA LYS A 305 1.80 3.02 -14.27
C LYS A 305 2.23 4.30 -15.00
N SER A 306 3.54 4.52 -15.14
CA SER A 306 4.10 5.69 -15.85
C SER A 306 3.67 5.72 -17.32
N THR A 307 3.72 4.57 -17.98
CA THR A 307 3.27 4.43 -19.38
C THR A 307 1.77 4.67 -19.51
N ALA A 308 0.96 4.09 -18.61
CA ALA A 308 -0.49 4.27 -18.61
C ALA A 308 -0.89 5.74 -18.38
N ARG A 309 -0.24 6.43 -17.43
CA ARG A 309 -0.43 7.87 -17.18
C ARG A 309 -0.05 8.70 -18.41
N SER A 310 1.06 8.38 -19.07
CA SER A 310 1.51 9.07 -20.28
C SER A 310 0.52 8.89 -21.45
N VAL A 311 0.03 7.66 -21.66
CA VAL A 311 -0.99 7.38 -22.68
C VAL A 311 -2.31 8.09 -22.36
N HIS A 312 -2.71 8.13 -21.09
CA HIS A 312 -3.91 8.86 -20.66
C HIS A 312 -3.78 10.37 -20.89
N ALA A 313 -2.63 10.96 -20.55
CA ALA A 313 -2.34 12.37 -20.80
C ALA A 313 -2.34 12.71 -22.30
N ILE A 314 -1.74 11.86 -23.15
CA ILE A 314 -1.78 12.02 -24.61
C ILE A 314 -3.24 11.93 -25.13
N GLY A 315 -4.02 10.99 -24.58
CA GLY A 315 -5.44 10.84 -24.91
C GLY A 315 -6.27 12.09 -24.57
N GLN A 316 -6.07 12.68 -23.39
CA GLN A 316 -6.74 13.92 -22.99
C GLN A 316 -6.33 15.12 -23.86
N VAL A 317 -5.04 15.29 -24.15
CA VAL A 317 -4.54 16.36 -25.04
C VAL A 317 -5.10 16.23 -26.46
N THR A 318 -5.25 14.99 -26.95
CA THR A 318 -5.84 14.72 -28.28
C THR A 318 -7.33 15.05 -28.28
N ASN A 319 -8.06 14.71 -27.21
CA ASN A 319 -9.48 15.00 -27.09
C ASN A 319 -9.76 16.51 -26.94
N ASP A 320 -8.95 17.22 -26.15
CA ASP A 320 -9.04 18.68 -26.00
C ASP A 320 -8.72 19.42 -27.31
N ARG A 321 -7.75 18.93 -28.09
CA ARG A 321 -7.48 19.45 -29.44
C ARG A 321 -8.66 19.23 -30.39
N ILE A 322 -9.30 18.07 -30.35
CA ILE A 322 -10.48 17.78 -31.18
C ILE A 322 -11.65 18.70 -30.77
N ILE A 323 -11.93 18.83 -29.47
CA ILE A 323 -12.99 19.72 -28.95
C ILE A 323 -12.72 21.18 -29.32
N ARG A 324 -11.47 21.64 -29.27
CA ARG A 324 -11.08 23.00 -29.66
C ARG A 324 -11.27 23.25 -31.16
N VAL A 325 -10.89 22.29 -32.01
CA VAL A 325 -11.08 22.35 -33.47
C VAL A 325 -12.58 22.34 -33.84
N PHE A 326 -13.43 21.67 -33.05
CA PHE A 326 -14.88 21.71 -33.25
C PHE A 326 -15.52 23.02 -32.78
N ARG A 327 -15.02 23.67 -31.72
CA ARG A 327 -15.47 24.99 -31.25
C ARG A 327 -15.09 26.15 -32.18
N GLU A 328 -13.98 26.04 -32.89
CA GLU A 328 -13.52 27.06 -33.85
C GLU A 328 -14.22 26.95 -35.23
N ARG A 329 -15.12 25.98 -35.40
CA ARG A 329 -15.87 25.71 -36.65
C ARG A 329 -17.39 25.91 -36.55
N THR A 330 -17.88 26.47 -35.43
CA THR A 330 -19.26 26.91 -35.21
C THR A 330 -19.30 28.40 -34.95
#